data_AF-A0A7C7NC58-F1
#
_entry.id   AF-A0A7C7NC58-F1
#
_cell.length_a   1.000
_cell.length_b   1.000
_cell.length_c   1.000
_cell.angle_alpha   90.00
_cell.angle_beta   90.00
_cell.angle_gamma   90.00
#
_symmetry.space_group_name_H-M   'P 1'
#
loop_
_entity.id
_entity.type
_entity.pdbx_description
1 polymer ?
#
loop_
_entity_poly.entity_id
_entity_poly.type
_entity_poly.pdbx_seq_one_letter_code
_entity_poly.pdbx_strand_id
1 'polypeptide(L)'
;MTTPKSLRQQQRPPTPRYPSKMKLEPSTSKSIESPKNCEMIESTNNVVSRPQLVRPKEEPIRVAFCGKICSGKTTLAQHLQHFCRTRNIEVRRIAFGDYVKSIATEYFQMKEKDRTLLVQLGTSMRAIDEDVWVNCVKNTIKQSNHQHWIVDDLRYENEYNMLKELGFKIIRLDISREEQIERIRGVYPTTYEEHLNANEHSSEQQIVNREKY
;
A
#
# COMPACT_ATOMS: atom_id res chain seq x y z
N MET A 1 28.73 -37.08 34.34
CA MET A 1 28.32 -36.06 35.32
C MET A 1 28.48 -34.69 34.67
N THR A 2 27.42 -34.23 34.01
CA THR A 2 27.38 -33.00 33.21
C THR A 2 26.64 -31.94 34.00
N THR A 3 27.34 -30.87 34.37
CA THR A 3 26.77 -29.70 35.05
C THR A 3 25.92 -28.86 34.07
N PRO A 4 24.71 -28.40 34.46
CA PRO A 4 23.90 -27.56 33.60
C PRO A 4 24.40 -26.10 33.59
N LYS A 5 24.55 -25.55 32.39
CA LYS A 5 24.87 -24.13 32.14
C LYS A 5 23.74 -23.23 32.64
N SER A 6 24.11 -22.21 33.43
CA SER A 6 23.17 -21.24 34.00
C SER A 6 22.56 -20.32 32.93
N LEU A 7 21.26 -20.06 33.09
CA LEU A 7 20.48 -19.09 32.31
C LEU A 7 21.01 -17.67 32.58
N ARG A 8 21.58 -17.02 31.55
CA ARG A 8 21.89 -15.58 31.58
C ARG A 8 20.58 -14.79 31.69
N GLN A 9 20.29 -14.27 32.88
CA GLN A 9 19.26 -13.24 33.07
C GLN A 9 19.69 -11.97 32.34
N GLN A 10 18.95 -11.58 31.30
CA GLN A 10 19.11 -10.28 30.65
C GLN A 10 18.63 -9.19 31.63
N GLN A 11 19.55 -8.36 32.11
CA GLN A 11 19.20 -7.21 32.95
C GLN A 11 18.43 -6.19 32.11
N ARG A 12 17.27 -5.74 32.60
CA ARG A 12 16.50 -4.66 31.97
C ARG A 12 17.25 -3.33 32.14
N PRO A 13 17.21 -2.42 31.15
CA PRO A 13 17.82 -1.11 31.28
C PRO A 13 17.13 -0.29 32.39
N PRO A 14 17.88 0.58 33.11
CA PRO A 14 17.33 1.38 34.19
C PRO A 14 16.32 2.42 33.68
N THR A 15 15.24 2.61 34.42
CA THR A 15 14.18 3.58 34.14
C THR A 15 14.72 5.02 34.25
N PRO A 16 14.41 5.94 33.31
CA PRO A 16 14.82 7.34 33.42
C PRO A 16 14.18 8.01 34.64
N ARG A 17 14.99 8.63 35.50
CA ARG A 17 14.49 9.50 36.59
C ARG A 17 14.23 10.89 36.04
N TYR A 18 12.96 11.29 36.03
CA TYR A 18 12.59 12.70 35.78
C TYR A 18 12.71 13.51 37.09
N PRO A 19 13.18 14.76 37.03
CA PRO A 19 13.23 15.62 38.21
C PRO A 19 11.82 15.93 38.72
N SER A 20 11.67 16.04 40.05
CA SER A 20 10.40 16.35 40.69
C SER A 20 9.95 17.77 40.34
N LYS A 21 8.63 17.96 40.18
CA LYS A 21 8.02 19.27 39.89
C LYS A 21 8.45 20.29 40.94
N MET A 22 9.12 21.38 40.53
CA MET A 22 9.40 22.54 41.37
C MET A 22 8.09 23.12 41.91
N LYS A 23 8.03 23.35 43.23
CA LYS A 23 6.96 24.13 43.85
C LYS A 23 7.15 25.60 43.48
N LEU A 24 6.09 26.23 42.99
CA LEU A 24 6.03 27.68 42.80
C LEU A 24 5.89 28.35 44.18
N GLU A 25 6.91 29.11 44.59
CA GLU A 25 6.84 30.00 45.75
C GLU A 25 6.10 31.30 45.35
N PRO A 26 5.25 31.86 46.23
CA PRO A 26 4.50 33.06 45.93
C PRO A 26 5.41 34.31 45.97
N SER A 27 5.43 35.07 44.88
CA SER A 27 6.20 36.31 44.77
C SER A 27 5.63 37.41 45.67
N THR A 28 6.49 37.94 46.53
CA THR A 28 6.26 39.07 47.42
C THR A 28 5.99 40.37 46.64
N SER A 29 4.99 41.12 47.10
CA SER A 29 4.60 42.43 46.58
C SER A 29 5.70 43.47 46.80
N LYS A 30 6.20 44.07 45.72
CA LYS A 30 6.91 45.36 45.77
C LYS A 30 6.12 46.39 44.99
N SER A 31 5.69 47.43 45.69
CA SER A 31 5.03 48.63 45.21
C SER A 31 5.99 49.43 44.32
N ILE A 32 5.55 49.81 43.11
CA ILE A 32 6.19 50.85 42.30
C ILE A 32 5.07 51.72 41.72
N GLU A 33 5.30 53.03 41.82
CA GLU A 33 4.38 54.15 41.64
C GLU A 33 3.76 54.30 40.25
N SER A 34 2.59 54.92 40.24
CA SER A 34 1.75 55.20 39.07
C SER A 34 2.28 56.34 38.19
N PRO A 35 2.33 56.17 36.86
CA PRO A 35 2.18 57.27 35.93
C PRO A 35 0.74 57.36 35.42
N LYS A 36 0.35 58.59 35.13
CA LYS A 36 -0.99 59.11 34.87
C LYS A 36 -1.51 58.76 33.46
N ASN A 37 -2.84 58.68 33.36
CA ASN A 37 -3.69 58.63 32.16
C ASN A 37 -3.40 57.52 31.14
N CYS A 38 -4.22 56.46 31.18
CA CYS A 38 -4.50 55.62 30.02
C CYS A 38 -6.00 55.72 29.75
N GLU A 39 -6.36 56.32 28.62
CA GLU A 39 -7.74 56.44 28.16
C GLU A 39 -8.34 55.05 27.93
N MET A 40 -9.63 54.90 28.23
CA MET A 40 -10.40 53.69 27.94
C MET A 40 -10.55 53.56 26.42
N ILE A 41 -9.61 52.89 25.78
CA ILE A 41 -9.79 52.45 24.39
C ILE A 41 -10.75 51.26 24.46
N GLU A 42 -11.98 51.48 23.99
CA GLU A 42 -12.97 50.42 23.81
C GLU A 42 -12.32 49.25 23.08
N SER A 43 -12.34 48.09 23.71
CA SER A 43 -11.81 46.85 23.17
C SER A 43 -12.61 46.48 21.93
N THR A 44 -12.18 46.92 20.75
CA THR A 44 -12.56 46.25 19.52
C THR A 44 -12.07 44.82 19.65
N ASN A 45 -12.99 43.87 19.75
CA ASN A 45 -12.75 42.43 19.77
C ASN A 45 -12.04 42.00 18.48
N ASN A 46 -10.75 42.27 18.37
CA ASN A 46 -9.91 41.76 17.31
C ASN A 46 -9.31 40.45 17.82
N VAL A 47 -10.15 39.40 17.79
CA VAL A 47 -9.73 38.03 18.03
C VAL A 47 -8.76 37.69 16.90
N VAL A 48 -7.47 37.83 17.16
CA VAL A 48 -6.43 37.33 16.25
C VAL A 48 -6.57 35.81 16.25
N SER A 49 -7.27 35.29 15.24
CA SER A 49 -7.48 33.87 15.04
C SER A 49 -6.12 33.19 14.88
N ARG A 50 -5.80 32.26 15.78
CA ARG A 50 -4.57 31.48 15.76
C ARG A 50 -4.46 30.81 14.38
N PRO A 51 -3.33 30.98 13.65
CA PRO A 51 -3.15 30.33 12.36
C PRO A 51 -3.34 28.83 12.54
N GLN A 52 -4.31 28.26 11.84
CA GLN A 52 -4.55 26.83 11.88
C GLN A 52 -3.35 26.15 11.20
N LEU A 53 -2.73 25.20 11.92
CA LEU A 53 -1.77 24.29 11.32
C LEU A 53 -2.52 23.47 10.27
N VAL A 54 -2.38 23.85 9.00
CA VAL A 54 -2.84 23.02 7.89
C VAL A 54 -1.92 21.81 7.89
N ARG A 55 -2.44 20.67 8.37
CA ARG A 55 -1.75 19.39 8.16
C ARG A 55 -1.55 19.25 6.65
N PRO A 56 -0.33 18.91 6.17
CA PRO A 56 -0.16 18.61 4.75
C PRO A 56 -1.23 17.58 4.37
N LYS A 57 -1.91 17.80 3.23
CA LYS A 57 -2.86 16.81 2.71
C LYS A 57 -2.09 15.50 2.59
N GLU A 58 -2.48 14.51 3.39
CA GLU A 58 -1.89 13.17 3.30
C GLU A 58 -2.16 12.67 1.89
N GLU A 59 -1.10 12.51 1.09
CA GLU A 59 -1.26 12.05 -0.29
C GLU A 59 -1.77 10.60 -0.29
N PRO A 60 -2.73 10.27 -1.16
CA PRO A 60 -3.25 8.92 -1.24
C PRO A 60 -2.14 7.95 -1.66
N ILE A 61 -1.80 7.00 -0.80
CA ILE A 61 -0.97 5.83 -1.13
C ILE A 61 -1.63 5.02 -2.25
N ARG A 62 -1.14 5.19 -3.48
CA ARG A 62 -1.58 4.42 -4.66
C ARG A 62 -0.38 3.76 -5.28
N VAL A 63 -0.28 2.44 -5.15
CA VAL A 63 0.89 1.68 -5.59
C VAL A 63 0.45 0.54 -6.49
N ALA A 64 1.13 0.35 -7.60
CA ALA A 64 0.93 -0.79 -8.49
C ALA A 64 2.24 -1.57 -8.63
N PHE A 65 2.17 -2.89 -8.58
CA PHE A 65 3.31 -3.78 -8.77
C PHE A 65 3.21 -4.48 -10.13
N CYS A 66 4.32 -4.51 -10.86
CA CYS A 66 4.47 -5.23 -12.12
C CYS A 66 5.77 -6.05 -12.14
N GLY A 67 5.86 -7.01 -13.05
CA GLY A 67 7.01 -7.92 -13.18
C GLY A 67 6.62 -9.39 -13.31
N LYS A 68 7.59 -10.25 -13.61
CA LYS A 68 7.36 -11.67 -13.94
C LYS A 68 6.82 -12.50 -12.78
N ILE A 69 6.15 -13.63 -13.04
CA ILE A 69 5.70 -14.54 -11.97
C ILE A 69 6.88 -14.95 -11.08
N CYS A 70 6.63 -15.18 -9.77
CA CYS A 70 7.64 -15.51 -8.77
C CYS A 70 8.68 -14.42 -8.46
N SER A 71 8.53 -13.19 -8.97
CA SER A 71 9.37 -12.05 -8.56
C SER A 71 9.09 -11.50 -7.15
N GLY A 72 8.00 -11.95 -6.49
CA GLY A 72 7.66 -11.56 -5.12
C GLY A 72 6.65 -10.41 -4.99
N LYS A 73 6.02 -9.99 -6.09
CA LYS A 73 5.03 -8.88 -6.12
C LYS A 73 3.90 -9.05 -5.10
N THR A 74 3.22 -10.19 -5.12
CA THR A 74 2.10 -10.46 -4.23
C THR A 74 2.54 -10.46 -2.76
N THR A 75 3.73 -11.01 -2.47
CA THR A 75 4.32 -10.96 -1.13
C THR A 75 4.58 -9.52 -0.70
N LEU A 76 5.22 -8.71 -1.55
CA LEU A 76 5.48 -7.30 -1.25
C LEU A 76 4.20 -6.50 -1.05
N ALA A 77 3.18 -6.73 -1.89
CA ALA A 77 1.86 -6.11 -1.77
C ALA A 77 1.19 -6.44 -0.42
N GLN A 78 1.25 -7.71 0.00
CA GLN A 78 0.73 -8.14 1.31
C GLN A 78 1.49 -7.51 2.47
N HIS A 79 2.82 -7.47 2.40
CA HIS A 79 3.65 -6.83 3.42
C HIS A 79 3.38 -5.32 3.51
N LEU A 80 3.24 -4.64 2.37
CA LEU A 80 2.89 -3.21 2.33
C LEU A 80 1.52 -2.97 2.95
N GLN A 81 0.52 -3.77 2.58
CA GLN A 81 -0.82 -3.66 3.18
C GLN A 81 -0.78 -3.87 4.69
N HIS A 82 -0.03 -4.88 5.18
CA HIS A 82 0.13 -5.13 6.60
C HIS A 82 0.81 -3.96 7.31
N PHE A 83 1.88 -3.42 6.73
CA PHE A 83 2.62 -2.27 7.26
C PHE A 83 1.79 -0.97 7.31
N CYS A 84 0.87 -0.77 6.37
CA CYS A 84 -0.07 0.35 6.43
C CYS A 84 -1.09 0.16 7.56
N ARG A 85 -1.60 -1.07 7.74
CA ARG A 85 -2.53 -1.40 8.84
C ARG A 85 -1.91 -1.16 10.22
N THR A 86 -0.62 -1.48 10.43
CA THR A 86 0.05 -1.20 11.71
C THR A 86 0.19 0.29 12.02
N ARG A 87 0.03 1.17 11.01
CA ARG A 87 -0.04 2.62 11.16
C ARG A 87 -1.46 3.18 11.11
N ASN A 88 -2.47 2.33 11.21
CA ASN A 88 -3.87 2.73 11.16
C ASN A 88 -4.28 3.39 9.83
N ILE A 89 -3.63 3.00 8.73
CA ILE A 89 -3.95 3.42 7.36
C ILE A 89 -4.67 2.26 6.68
N GLU A 90 -5.94 2.46 6.31
CA GLU A 90 -6.71 1.46 5.56
C GLU A 90 -6.31 1.47 4.08
N VAL A 91 -5.71 0.37 3.62
CA VAL A 91 -5.32 0.20 2.21
C VAL A 91 -6.01 -1.01 1.62
N ARG A 92 -6.69 -0.79 0.49
CA ARG A 92 -7.38 -1.85 -0.24
C ARG A 92 -6.48 -2.41 -1.34
N ARG A 93 -6.55 -3.72 -1.53
CA ARG A 93 -5.93 -4.39 -2.67
C ARG A 93 -7.00 -4.69 -3.71
N ILE A 94 -6.68 -4.45 -4.97
CA ILE A 94 -7.54 -4.76 -6.12
C ILE A 94 -6.66 -5.35 -7.22
N ALA A 95 -7.17 -6.36 -7.91
CA ALA A 95 -6.49 -7.00 -9.01
C ALA A 95 -7.40 -7.10 -10.24
N PHE A 96 -6.88 -6.87 -11.44
CA PHE A 96 -7.64 -6.99 -12.69
C PHE A 96 -8.20 -8.42 -12.86
N GLY A 97 -7.39 -9.42 -12.50
CA GLY A 97 -7.76 -10.82 -12.53
C GLY A 97 -8.88 -11.21 -11.56
N ASP A 98 -9.22 -10.39 -10.57
CA ASP A 98 -10.32 -10.69 -9.64
C ASP A 98 -11.68 -10.58 -10.34
N TYR A 99 -11.85 -9.68 -11.31
CA TYR A 99 -13.07 -9.58 -12.12
C TYR A 99 -13.24 -10.77 -13.07
N VAL A 100 -12.14 -11.28 -13.61
CA VAL A 100 -12.19 -12.50 -14.44
C VAL A 100 -12.62 -13.69 -13.58
N LYS A 101 -12.06 -13.80 -12.36
CA LYS A 101 -12.45 -14.85 -11.42
C LYS A 101 -13.89 -14.73 -10.98
N SER A 102 -14.41 -13.51 -10.73
CA SER A 102 -15.80 -13.34 -10.31
C SER A 102 -16.77 -13.85 -11.38
N ILE A 103 -16.53 -13.52 -12.65
CA ILE A 103 -17.34 -14.00 -13.77
C ILE A 103 -17.20 -15.52 -13.93
N ALA A 104 -15.98 -16.07 -13.84
CA ALA A 104 -15.76 -17.51 -13.92
C ALA A 104 -16.50 -18.27 -12.80
N THR A 105 -16.50 -17.75 -11.58
CA THR A 105 -17.21 -18.35 -10.46
C THR A 105 -18.72 -18.21 -10.60
N GLU A 106 -19.22 -17.04 -11.02
CA GLU A 106 -20.66 -16.76 -11.12
C GLU A 106 -21.33 -17.53 -12.26
N TYR A 107 -20.73 -17.52 -13.46
CA TYR A 107 -21.36 -18.09 -14.66
C TYR A 107 -20.93 -19.52 -14.97
N PHE A 108 -19.69 -19.89 -14.63
CA PHE A 108 -19.13 -21.22 -14.92
C PHE A 108 -19.01 -22.10 -13.68
N GLN A 109 -19.44 -21.62 -12.51
CA GLN A 109 -19.39 -22.35 -11.23
C GLN A 109 -17.99 -22.88 -10.91
N MET A 110 -16.96 -22.12 -11.30
CA MET A 110 -15.56 -22.47 -11.08
C MET A 110 -15.27 -22.60 -9.57
N LYS A 111 -15.08 -23.84 -9.09
CA LYS A 111 -14.79 -24.16 -7.68
C LYS A 111 -13.31 -24.07 -7.33
N GLU A 112 -12.47 -24.56 -8.23
CA GLU A 112 -11.01 -24.50 -8.11
C GLU A 112 -10.44 -23.62 -9.21
N LYS A 113 -9.20 -23.16 -9.02
CA LYS A 113 -8.56 -22.25 -9.96
C LYS A 113 -8.28 -22.94 -11.29
N ASP A 114 -9.18 -22.78 -12.25
CA ASP A 114 -8.99 -23.21 -13.63
C ASP A 114 -8.27 -22.12 -14.43
N ARG A 115 -6.96 -22.31 -14.66
CA ARG A 115 -6.15 -21.36 -15.43
C ARG A 115 -6.61 -21.24 -16.88
N THR A 116 -6.98 -22.35 -17.51
CA THR A 116 -7.37 -22.38 -18.93
C THR A 116 -8.64 -21.56 -19.13
N LEU A 117 -9.65 -21.78 -18.29
CA LEU A 117 -10.89 -21.02 -18.30
C LEU A 117 -10.64 -19.53 -18.09
N LEU A 118 -9.83 -19.15 -17.08
CA LEU A 118 -9.55 -17.75 -16.79
C LEU A 118 -8.81 -17.04 -17.92
N VAL A 119 -7.85 -17.71 -18.57
CA VAL A 119 -7.11 -17.15 -19.70
C VAL A 119 -8.04 -16.98 -20.91
N GLN A 120 -8.85 -17.99 -21.22
CA GLN A 120 -9.81 -17.94 -22.32
C GLN A 120 -10.85 -16.83 -22.09
N LEU A 121 -11.49 -16.80 -20.92
CA LEU A 121 -12.47 -15.78 -20.56
C LEU A 121 -11.86 -14.36 -20.60
N GLY A 122 -10.68 -14.21 -20.01
CA GLY A 122 -9.94 -12.95 -20.00
C GLY A 122 -9.62 -12.43 -21.40
N THR A 123 -9.26 -13.33 -22.32
CA THR A 123 -8.91 -12.98 -23.71
C THR A 123 -10.16 -12.69 -24.55
N SER A 124 -11.20 -13.51 -24.42
CA SER A 124 -12.46 -13.33 -25.15
C SER A 124 -13.15 -12.00 -24.80
N MET A 125 -13.17 -11.61 -23.52
CA MET A 125 -13.74 -10.33 -23.11
C MET A 125 -12.92 -9.15 -23.64
N ARG A 126 -11.59 -9.25 -23.66
CA ARG A 126 -10.71 -8.24 -24.26
C ARG A 126 -10.90 -8.09 -25.77
N ALA A 127 -11.28 -9.17 -26.45
CA ALA A 127 -11.57 -9.12 -27.89
C ALA A 127 -12.85 -8.32 -28.20
N ILE A 128 -13.78 -8.21 -27.25
CA ILE A 128 -15.01 -7.40 -27.37
C ILE A 128 -14.71 -5.96 -26.98
N ASP A 129 -14.05 -5.76 -25.84
CA ASP A 129 -13.61 -4.46 -25.33
C ASP A 129 -12.24 -4.61 -24.67
N GLU A 130 -11.20 -4.04 -25.29
CA GLU A 130 -9.81 -4.11 -24.83
C GLU A 130 -9.65 -3.52 -23.41
N ASP A 131 -10.48 -2.53 -23.06
CA ASP A 131 -10.45 -1.81 -21.80
C ASP A 131 -11.44 -2.36 -20.76
N VAL A 132 -12.11 -3.49 -21.02
CA VAL A 132 -13.16 -4.04 -20.13
C VAL A 132 -12.70 -4.15 -18.67
N TRP A 133 -11.50 -4.71 -18.43
CA TRP A 133 -10.97 -4.90 -17.08
C TRP A 133 -10.45 -3.59 -16.49
N VAL A 134 -9.90 -2.70 -17.32
CA VAL A 134 -9.47 -1.35 -16.95
C VAL A 134 -10.66 -0.56 -16.44
N ASN A 135 -11.78 -0.60 -17.17
CA ASN A 135 -13.04 0.05 -16.82
C ASN A 135 -13.61 -0.48 -15.51
N CYS A 136 -13.60 -1.80 -15.28
CA CYS A 136 -14.01 -2.42 -14.02
C CYS A 136 -13.22 -1.90 -12.81
N VAL A 137 -11.89 -1.90 -12.89
CA VAL A 137 -11.01 -1.40 -11.83
C VAL A 137 -11.17 0.11 -11.63
N LYS A 138 -11.19 0.88 -12.72
CA LYS A 138 -11.33 2.35 -12.70
C LYS A 138 -12.65 2.76 -12.04
N ASN A 139 -13.76 2.10 -12.39
CA ASN A 139 -15.06 2.36 -11.78
C ASN A 139 -15.06 2.01 -10.29
N THR A 140 -14.46 0.88 -9.91
CA THR A 140 -14.37 0.47 -8.50
C THR A 140 -13.56 1.46 -7.66
N ILE A 141 -12.44 1.97 -8.18
CA ILE A 141 -11.63 2.98 -7.50
C ILE A 141 -12.41 4.30 -7.37
N LYS A 142 -13.10 4.74 -8.44
CA LYS A 142 -13.83 6.01 -8.45
C LYS A 142 -15.09 6.01 -7.59
N GLN A 143 -15.81 4.90 -7.53
CA GLN A 143 -17.06 4.77 -6.74
C GLN A 143 -16.80 4.51 -5.26
N SER A 144 -15.57 4.15 -4.91
CA SER A 144 -15.18 3.85 -3.55
C SER A 144 -14.76 5.11 -2.79
N ASN A 145 -15.12 5.18 -1.51
CA ASN A 145 -14.66 6.23 -0.60
C ASN A 145 -13.20 6.03 -0.13
N HIS A 146 -12.53 4.96 -0.60
CA HIS A 146 -11.18 4.61 -0.20
C HIS A 146 -10.14 5.38 -1.01
N GLN A 147 -9.18 5.96 -0.29
CA GLN A 147 -8.12 6.76 -0.91
C GLN A 147 -6.90 5.93 -1.30
N HIS A 148 -6.62 4.86 -0.53
CA HIS A 148 -5.40 4.09 -0.65
C HIS A 148 -5.61 2.73 -1.33
N TRP A 149 -4.81 2.47 -2.35
CA TRP A 149 -4.97 1.32 -3.23
C TRP A 149 -3.64 0.66 -3.55
N ILE A 150 -3.66 -0.66 -3.57
CA ILE A 150 -2.57 -1.51 -4.04
C ILE A 150 -3.10 -2.36 -5.20
N VAL A 151 -2.40 -2.35 -6.32
CA VAL A 151 -2.63 -3.25 -7.45
C VAL A 151 -1.41 -4.15 -7.60
N ASP A 152 -1.58 -5.47 -7.65
CA ASP A 152 -0.45 -6.42 -7.67
C ASP A 152 -0.33 -7.26 -8.95
N ASP A 153 -1.23 -7.08 -9.91
CA ASP A 153 -1.31 -7.85 -11.15
C ASP A 153 -1.32 -7.02 -12.44
N LEU A 154 -0.60 -5.89 -12.46
CA LEU A 154 -0.43 -5.07 -13.67
C LEU A 154 0.33 -5.84 -14.77
N ARG A 155 -0.31 -6.01 -15.93
CA ARG A 155 0.19 -6.81 -17.06
C ARG A 155 0.15 -6.10 -18.41
N TYR A 156 -0.86 -5.26 -18.66
CA TYR A 156 -1.13 -4.65 -19.96
C TYR A 156 -0.84 -3.14 -19.98
N GLU A 157 -0.60 -2.60 -21.18
CA GLU A 157 -0.25 -1.17 -21.36
C GLU A 157 -1.42 -0.23 -21.03
N ASN A 158 -2.64 -0.60 -21.39
CA ASN A 158 -3.84 0.17 -21.03
C ASN A 158 -4.08 0.23 -19.51
N GLU A 159 -3.82 -0.87 -18.80
CA GLU A 159 -3.82 -0.92 -17.33
C GLU A 159 -2.78 0.05 -16.75
N TYR A 160 -1.56 0.07 -17.30
CA TYR A 160 -0.51 1.01 -16.86
C TYR A 160 -0.93 2.46 -17.07
N ASN A 161 -1.44 2.79 -18.25
CA ASN A 161 -1.83 4.16 -18.60
C ASN A 161 -2.94 4.66 -17.67
N MET A 162 -3.97 3.83 -17.44
CA MET A 162 -5.05 4.16 -16.51
C MET A 162 -4.54 4.35 -15.07
N LEU A 163 -3.65 3.47 -14.58
CA LEU A 163 -3.11 3.60 -13.22
C LEU A 163 -2.25 4.86 -13.08
N LYS A 164 -1.47 5.20 -14.11
CA LYS A 164 -0.67 6.43 -14.15
C LYS A 164 -1.56 7.68 -14.12
N GLU A 165 -2.64 7.70 -14.90
CA GLU A 165 -3.65 8.77 -14.86
C GLU A 165 -4.29 8.93 -13.47
N LEU A 166 -4.52 7.82 -12.76
CA LEU A 166 -5.03 7.82 -11.40
C LEU A 166 -3.96 8.15 -10.33
N GLY A 167 -2.74 8.49 -10.73
CA GLY A 167 -1.67 8.89 -9.83
C GLY A 167 -1.01 7.73 -9.08
N PHE A 168 -1.10 6.50 -9.59
CA PHE A 168 -0.39 5.36 -8.99
C PHE A 168 1.12 5.48 -9.20
N LYS A 169 1.88 5.09 -8.18
CA LYS A 169 3.31 4.80 -8.28
C LYS A 169 3.49 3.36 -8.71
N ILE A 170 4.15 3.14 -9.84
CA ILE A 170 4.34 1.82 -10.43
C ILE A 170 5.73 1.31 -10.06
N ILE A 171 5.78 0.13 -9.44
CA ILE A 171 7.00 -0.52 -8.95
C ILE A 171 7.18 -1.82 -9.73
N ARG A 172 8.30 -1.94 -10.45
CA ARG A 172 8.68 -3.16 -11.17
C ARG A 172 9.59 -4.03 -10.29
N LEU A 173 9.24 -5.31 -10.18
CA LEU A 173 10.07 -6.31 -9.52
C LEU A 173 10.69 -7.21 -10.59
N ASP A 174 12.00 -7.02 -10.79
CA ASP A 174 12.82 -7.80 -11.70
C ASP A 174 13.41 -9.03 -10.98
N ILE A 175 13.56 -10.13 -11.72
CA ILE A 175 14.13 -11.39 -11.24
C ILE A 175 14.91 -12.03 -12.39
N SER A 176 16.05 -12.66 -12.08
CA SER A 176 16.82 -13.42 -13.08
C SER A 176 16.03 -14.65 -13.53
N ARG A 177 16.30 -15.16 -14.74
CA ARG A 177 15.55 -16.32 -15.26
C ARG A 177 15.84 -17.57 -14.44
N GLU A 178 17.08 -17.70 -13.97
CA GLU A 178 17.55 -18.81 -13.15
C GLU A 178 16.82 -18.85 -11.80
N GLU A 179 16.81 -17.74 -11.06
CA GLU A 179 16.08 -17.62 -9.79
C GLU A 179 14.57 -17.79 -9.99
N GLN A 180 14.03 -17.30 -11.11
CA GLN A 180 12.62 -17.44 -11.43
C GLN A 180 12.24 -18.92 -11.58
N ILE A 181 13.01 -19.70 -12.34
CA ILE A 181 12.77 -21.12 -12.57
C ILE A 181 12.82 -21.89 -11.24
N GLU A 182 13.82 -21.63 -10.41
CA GLU A 182 13.96 -22.25 -9.10
C GLU A 182 12.73 -21.99 -8.22
N ARG A 183 12.28 -20.73 -8.14
CA ARG A 183 11.08 -20.37 -7.38
C ARG A 183 9.80 -20.97 -7.96
N ILE A 184 9.66 -21.04 -9.28
CA ILE A 184 8.49 -21.69 -9.91
C ILE A 184 8.43 -23.17 -9.51
N ARG A 185 9.56 -23.89 -9.59
CA ARG A 185 9.64 -25.30 -9.18
C ARG A 185 9.33 -25.49 -7.70
N GLY A 186 9.79 -24.58 -6.84
CA GLY A 186 9.52 -24.64 -5.41
C GLY A 186 8.07 -24.34 -5.03
N VAL A 187 7.44 -23.35 -5.69
CA VAL A 187 6.06 -22.93 -5.38
C VAL A 187 5.02 -23.85 -6.04
N TYR A 188 5.32 -24.40 -7.22
CA TYR A 188 4.39 -25.21 -8.02
C TYR A 188 5.02 -26.57 -8.39
N PRO A 189 5.33 -27.45 -7.42
CA PRO A 189 6.10 -28.67 -7.68
C PRO A 189 5.43 -29.64 -8.65
N THR A 190 4.09 -29.66 -8.72
CA THR A 190 3.31 -30.57 -9.59
C THR A 190 2.95 -29.97 -10.94
N THR A 191 2.93 -28.64 -11.08
CA THR A 191 2.46 -27.92 -12.28
C THR A 191 3.48 -26.93 -12.83
N TYR A 192 4.75 -27.05 -12.45
CA TYR A 192 5.80 -26.09 -12.83
C TYR A 192 5.93 -25.93 -14.35
N GLU A 193 5.75 -26.98 -15.14
CA GLU A 193 5.83 -26.95 -16.61
C GLU A 193 4.77 -26.04 -17.23
N GLU A 194 3.52 -26.17 -16.77
CA GLU A 194 2.42 -25.31 -17.20
C GLU A 194 2.70 -23.83 -16.87
N HIS A 195 3.27 -23.58 -15.69
CA HIS A 195 3.62 -22.24 -15.23
C HIS A 195 4.80 -21.64 -16.02
N LEU A 196 5.77 -22.46 -16.43
CA LEU A 196 6.88 -22.02 -17.27
C LEU A 196 6.39 -21.67 -18.68
N ASN A 197 5.53 -22.50 -19.27
CA ASN A 197 4.94 -22.28 -20.59
C ASN A 197 4.04 -21.03 -20.60
N ALA A 198 3.19 -20.86 -19.58
CA ALA A 198 2.32 -19.70 -19.47
C ALA A 198 3.09 -18.38 -19.32
N ASN A 199 4.28 -18.40 -18.70
CA ASN A 199 5.13 -17.22 -18.53
C ASN A 199 5.72 -16.70 -19.85
N GLU A 200 5.76 -17.53 -20.90
CA GLU A 200 6.22 -17.12 -22.24
C GLU A 200 5.09 -16.58 -23.13
N HIS A 201 3.84 -16.63 -22.66
CA HIS A 201 2.69 -16.15 -23.40
C HIS A 201 2.66 -14.61 -23.49
N SER A 202 2.23 -14.06 -24.64
CA SER A 202 2.25 -12.62 -24.97
C SER A 202 1.52 -11.74 -23.94
N SER A 203 0.48 -12.27 -23.32
CA SER A 203 -0.31 -11.64 -22.25
C SER A 203 0.46 -11.38 -20.93
N GLU A 204 1.64 -11.98 -20.75
CA GLU A 204 2.48 -11.80 -19.55
C GLU A 204 3.68 -10.88 -19.80
N GLN A 205 3.87 -10.38 -21.03
CA GLN A 205 5.12 -9.71 -21.44
C GLN A 205 4.98 -8.23 -21.79
N GLN A 206 3.77 -7.69 -21.96
CA GLN A 206 3.60 -6.33 -22.49
C GLN A 206 4.29 -5.26 -21.62
N ILE A 207 4.03 -5.26 -20.32
CA ILE A 207 4.67 -4.31 -19.40
C ILE A 207 6.12 -4.70 -19.08
N VAL A 208 6.42 -6.00 -18.98
CA VAL A 208 7.76 -6.48 -18.62
C VAL A 208 8.81 -6.07 -19.67
N ASN A 209 8.44 -6.05 -20.95
CA ASN A 209 9.35 -5.68 -22.05
C ASN A 209 9.54 -4.17 -22.21
N ARG A 210 8.88 -3.35 -21.38
CA ARG A 210 9.02 -1.89 -21.42
C ARG A 210 10.36 -1.46 -20.84
N GLU A 211 11.14 -0.72 -21.63
CA GLU A 211 12.48 -0.25 -21.22
C GLU A 211 12.45 0.96 -20.27
N LYS A 212 11.34 1.73 -20.20
CA LYS A 212 11.24 2.97 -19.41
C LYS A 212 9.88 3.11 -18.71
N TYR A 213 9.90 3.42 -17.40
CA TYR A 213 8.73 3.60 -16.52
C TYR A 213 8.57 5.05 -16.06
#